data_AF-A0A357CNK2-F1
#
_entry.id   AF-A0A357CNK2-F1
#
_cell.length_a   1.000
_cell.length_b   1.000
_cell.length_c   1.000
_cell.angle_alpha   90.00
_cell.angle_beta   90.00
_cell.angle_gamma   90.00
#
_symmetry.space_group_name_H-M   'P 1'
#
loop_
_entity.id
_entity.type
_entity.pdbx_description
1 polymer ?
#
loop_
_entity_poly.entity_id
_entity_poly.type
_entity_poly.pdbx_seq_one_letter_code
_entity_poly.pdbx_strand_id
1 'polypeptide(L)' 'NKHIWELELPQFALLAGIIRSPGYYCPFKNPEHALDRRSFVLDKMVENNHISVEEATL' A
#
# COMPACT_ATOMS: atom_id res chain seq x y z
N ASN A 1 -10.11 -14.14 3.89
CA ASN A 1 -10.61 -13.30 5.01
C ASN A 1 -9.53 -13.22 6.07
N LYS A 2 -8.68 -12.19 6.00
CA LYS A 2 -7.77 -11.79 7.09
C LYS A 2 -8.42 -10.63 7.83
N HIS A 3 -8.23 -10.54 9.13
CA HIS A 3 -8.65 -9.37 9.89
C HIS A 3 -7.67 -8.20 9.68
N ILE A 4 -8.14 -6.97 9.94
CA ILE A 4 -7.36 -5.74 9.68
C ILE A 4 -6.02 -5.76 10.41
N TRP A 5 -5.99 -6.27 11.65
CA TRP A 5 -4.77 -6.34 12.46
C TRP A 5 -3.78 -7.45 12.02
N GLU A 6 -4.17 -8.31 11.09
CA GLU A 6 -3.31 -9.37 10.52
C GLU A 6 -2.71 -8.96 9.17
N LEU A 7 -2.97 -7.73 8.73
CA LEU A 7 -2.45 -7.22 7.48
C LEU A 7 -0.99 -6.81 7.65
N GLU A 8 -0.19 -7.18 6.66
CA GLU A 8 1.20 -6.75 6.57
C GLU A 8 1.29 -5.34 6.00
N LEU A 9 2.42 -4.70 6.23
CA LEU A 9 2.71 -3.33 5.79
C LEU A 9 2.34 -3.06 4.31
N PRO A 10 2.69 -3.94 3.35
CA PRO A 10 2.36 -3.71 1.95
C PRO A 10 0.86 -3.78 1.66
N GLN A 11 0.12 -4.58 2.44
CA GLN A 11 -1.33 -4.74 2.32
C GLN A 11 -2.04 -3.50 2.89
N PHE A 12 -1.54 -2.96 4.00
CA PHE A 12 -1.99 -1.68 4.53
C PHE A 12 -1.71 -0.51 3.59
N ALA A 13 -0.51 -0.45 3.00
CA ALA A 13 -0.13 0.58 2.04
C ALA A 13 -1.04 0.55 0.80
N LEU A 14 -1.36 -0.64 0.29
CA LEU A 14 -2.32 -0.81 -0.80
C LEU A 14 -3.72 -0.32 -0.40
N LEU A 15 -4.19 -0.68 0.80
CA LEU A 15 -5.50 -0.26 1.30
C LEU A 15 -5.59 1.27 1.41
N ALA A 16 -4.54 1.91 1.96
CA ALA A 16 -4.44 3.36 2.06
C ALA A 16 -4.40 4.03 0.67
N GLY A 17 -3.75 3.40 -0.31
CA GLY A 17 -3.71 3.87 -1.70
C GLY A 17 -5.06 3.86 -2.41
N ILE A 18 -5.89 2.85 -2.13
CA ILE A 18 -7.21 2.65 -2.76
C ILE A 18 -8.22 3.73 -2.34
N ILE A 19 -8.13 4.27 -1.12
CA ILE A 19 -9.07 5.28 -0.58
C ILE A 19 -9.21 6.49 -1.53
N ARG A 20 -8.11 6.89 -2.18
CA ARG A 20 -8.11 8.06 -3.08
C ARG A 20 -8.91 7.84 -4.36
N SER A 21 -8.86 6.64 -4.93
CA SER A 21 -9.61 6.30 -6.13
C SER A 21 -9.78 4.78 -6.22
N PRO A 22 -10.86 4.24 -5.64
CA PRO A 22 -11.00 2.81 -5.48
C PRO A 22 -11.20 2.07 -6.80
N GLY A 23 -11.71 2.76 -7.84
CA GLY A 23 -11.83 2.20 -9.18
C GLY A 23 -10.49 2.14 -9.93
N TYR A 24 -9.69 3.21 -9.83
CA TYR A 24 -8.44 3.34 -10.59
C TYR A 24 -7.31 2.49 -9.99
N TYR A 25 -7.19 2.47 -8.67
CA TYR A 25 -6.17 1.71 -7.93
C TYR A 25 -6.66 0.33 -7.48
N CYS A 26 -7.77 -0.16 -8.04
CA CYS A 26 -8.28 -1.47 -7.70
C CYS A 26 -7.30 -2.56 -8.20
N PRO A 27 -6.69 -3.39 -7.34
CA PRO A 27 -5.76 -4.44 -7.77
C PRO A 27 -6.43 -5.49 -8.68
N PHE A 28 -7.76 -5.64 -8.58
CA PHE A 28 -8.52 -6.56 -9.42
C PHE A 28 -8.84 -6.01 -10.81
N LYS A 29 -8.83 -4.68 -10.99
CA LYS A 29 -9.09 -4.03 -12.30
C LYS A 29 -7.80 -3.58 -12.98
N ASN A 30 -6.92 -2.92 -12.22
CA ASN A 30 -5.68 -2.31 -12.68
C ASN A 30 -4.53 -2.69 -11.72
N PRO A 31 -3.96 -3.90 -11.83
CA PRO A 31 -2.91 -4.37 -10.92
C PRO A 31 -1.64 -3.53 -10.98
N GLU A 32 -1.28 -3.01 -12.16
CA GLU A 32 -0.09 -2.15 -12.34
C GLU A 32 -0.21 -0.84 -11.57
N HIS A 33 -1.32 -0.11 -11.74
CA HIS A 33 -1.57 1.12 -10.99
C HIS A 33 -1.66 0.88 -9.48
N ALA A 34 -2.20 -0.27 -9.07
CA ALA A 34 -2.27 -0.64 -7.66
C ALA A 34 -0.87 -0.85 -7.05
N LEU A 35 0.05 -1.47 -7.81
CA LEU A 35 1.45 -1.65 -7.40
C LEU A 35 2.18 -0.32 -7.29
N ASP A 36 2.09 0.53 -8.31
CA ASP A 36 2.71 1.86 -8.30
C ASP A 36 2.20 2.69 -7.12
N ARG A 37 0.89 2.62 -6.87
CA ARG A 37 0.29 3.37 -5.77
C ARG A 37 0.72 2.84 -4.40
N ARG A 38 0.85 1.53 -4.25
CA ARG A 38 1.39 0.91 -3.03
C ARG A 38 2.82 1.38 -2.78
N SER A 39 3.69 1.34 -3.78
CA SER A 39 5.07 1.82 -3.66
C SER A 39 5.13 3.29 -3.25
N PHE A 40 4.33 4.14 -3.89
CA PHE A 40 4.23 5.56 -3.51
C PHE A 40 3.82 5.76 -2.04
N VAL A 41 2.91 4.95 -1.53
CA VAL A 41 2.48 5.04 -0.12
C VAL A 41 3.60 4.59 0.81
N LEU A 42 4.29 3.49 0.48
CA LEU A 42 5.44 3.01 1.26
C LEU A 42 6.56 4.05 1.31
N ASP A 43 6.89 4.67 0.18
CA ASP A 43 7.88 5.76 0.12
C ASP A 43 7.51 6.92 1.04
N LYS A 44 6.23 7.31 1.05
CA LYS A 44 5.73 8.36 1.95
C LYS A 44 5.72 7.95 3.42
N MET A 45 5.52 6.68 3.72
CA MET A 45 5.62 6.17 5.09
C MET A 45 7.07 6.17 5.58
N VAL A 46 8.04 5.86 4.70
CA VAL A 46 9.47 5.96 4.98
C VAL A 46 9.87 7.42 5.20
N GLU A 47 9.47 8.33 4.31
CA GLU A 47 9.76 9.77 4.43
C GLU A 47 9.23 10.37 5.75
N ASN A 48 8.07 9.90 6.20
CA ASN A 48 7.46 10.33 7.46
C ASN A 48 8.01 9.62 8.70
N ASN A 49 9.04 8.78 8.57
CA ASN A 49 9.63 7.96 9.64
C ASN A 49 8.64 7.04 10.37
N HIS A 50 7.57 6.61 9.69
CA HIS A 50 6.65 5.61 10.24
C HIS A 50 7.17 4.18 10.11
N ILE A 51 7.98 3.93 9.08
CA ILE A 51 8.56 2.64 8.75
C ILE A 51 10.00 2.83 8.27
N SER A 52 10.82 1.79 8.41
CA SER A 52 12.17 1.75 7.87
C SER A 52 12.19 1.37 6.38
N VAL A 53 13.30 1.67 5.69
CA VAL A 53 13.48 1.29 4.27
C VAL A 53 13.47 -0.24 4.09
N GLU A 54 13.99 -0.98 5.07
CA GLU A 54 13.96 -2.46 5.06
C GLU A 54 12.51 -2.98 5.12
N GLU A 55 11.67 -2.38 5.97
CA GLU A 55 10.24 -2.73 6.06
C GLU A 55 9.43 -2.36 4.81
N ALA A 56 9.85 -1.34 4.06
CA ALA A 56 9.23 -0.97 2.79
C ALA A 56 9.59 -1.92 1.62
N THR A 57 10.67 -2.68 1.76
CA THR A 57 11.18 -3.58 0.71
C THR A 57 10.71 -5.04 0.89
N LEU A 58 10.21 -5.38 2.08
CA LEU A 58 9.63 -6.67 2.46
C LEU A 58 8.27 -6.93 1.77
#